data_AF-A0A1V6PSN0-F1
#
_entry.id   AF-A0A1V6PSN0-F1
#
_cell.length_a   1.000
_cell.length_b   1.000
_cell.length_c   1.000
_cell.angle_alpha   90.00
_cell.angle_beta   90.00
_cell.angle_gamma   90.00
#
_symmetry.space_group_name_H-M   'P 1'
#
loop_
_entity.id
_entity.type
_entity.pdbx_description
1 polymer ?
#
loop_
_entity_poly.entity_id
_entity_poly.type
_entity_poly.pdbx_seq_one_letter_code
_entity_poly.pdbx_strand_id
1 'polypeptide(L)'
;MASTTASHATPPSLSLPPSQFARLQPHAYLLAHLSPPAASNQPSLRANGRAASQFRVTSANAGSLTHTNGSAVVRIGDTAAVCGVRAEILNTEDIASWSVSHASDEQTDDKKSKSEEGDTDSQDKEDRAHIQDLNLLVPNLSLSTGCAPGFTPGAAPSALAQSLSHQLLSLLHSTRLVQADDLRIWYQPPNLEAEALGEQMDVDSEESGNPAREIKAFWVLYIDVMIISLAGNPFDAAWASVLAALRDTKLPKAWWDDDNETILCSDDIADAKKLSLRGLPIASSFCSFEADAAAGWRSVIIPDAEEQKAQEQKQKKQGMQQRWVLADPDGYEEGLSQERACVVVDKENDGKAKTVIVKMEKHGGWALDGDDMRQLVDVSAQRWDEMKRILDQC
;
A
#
# COMPACT_ATOMS: atom_id res chain seq x y z
N MET A 1 -38.54 61.57 28.76
CA MET A 1 -37.75 60.35 29.01
C MET A 1 -37.83 59.47 27.77
N ALA A 2 -37.06 59.77 26.73
CA ALA A 2 -36.91 58.91 25.57
C ALA A 2 -35.64 58.09 25.81
N SER A 3 -35.78 56.77 25.97
CA SER A 3 -34.65 55.86 26.17
C SER A 3 -34.02 55.59 24.80
N THR A 4 -32.80 56.08 24.61
CA THR A 4 -31.95 55.76 23.46
C THR A 4 -31.44 54.33 23.64
N THR A 5 -31.88 53.42 22.77
CA THR A 5 -31.34 52.07 22.64
C THR A 5 -29.94 52.16 22.03
N ALA A 6 -28.91 51.85 22.82
CA ALA A 6 -27.53 51.76 22.34
C ALA A 6 -27.41 50.59 21.36
N SER A 7 -27.10 50.89 20.10
CA SER A 7 -26.69 49.90 19.11
C SER A 7 -25.35 49.29 19.53
N HIS A 8 -25.32 47.99 19.85
CA HIS A 8 -24.07 47.26 20.01
C HIS A 8 -23.32 47.27 18.67
N ALA A 9 -22.22 48.01 18.61
CA ALA A 9 -21.29 47.96 17.47
C ALA A 9 -20.64 46.57 17.45
N THR A 10 -20.86 45.81 16.38
CA THR A 10 -20.10 44.59 16.08
C THR A 10 -18.61 44.95 16.04
N PRO A 11 -17.74 44.25 16.79
CA PRO A 11 -16.31 44.54 16.77
C PRO A 11 -15.77 44.37 15.33
N PRO A 12 -14.80 45.20 14.91
CA PRO A 12 -14.23 45.09 13.57
C PRO A 12 -13.63 43.69 13.38
N SER A 13 -14.12 42.96 12.37
CA SER A 13 -13.61 41.65 12.02
C SER A 13 -12.19 41.80 11.47
N LEU A 14 -11.19 41.26 12.19
CA LEU A 14 -9.82 41.19 11.70
C LEU A 14 -9.77 40.24 10.50
N SER A 15 -9.59 40.78 9.28
CA SER A 15 -9.39 39.96 8.09
C SER A 15 -7.93 39.50 8.03
N LEU A 16 -7.69 38.25 8.40
CA LEU A 16 -6.38 37.63 8.28
C LEU A 16 -6.20 37.05 6.86
N PRO A 17 -5.00 37.14 6.27
CA PRO A 17 -4.67 36.37 5.07
C PRO A 17 -4.88 34.86 5.32
N PRO A 18 -5.37 34.09 4.34
CA PRO A 18 -5.65 32.66 4.51
C PRO A 18 -4.47 31.85 5.05
N SER A 19 -3.25 32.17 4.62
CA SER A 19 -2.03 31.47 5.08
C SER A 19 -1.68 31.73 6.55
N GLN A 20 -2.02 32.90 7.08
CA GLN A 20 -1.81 33.23 8.50
C GLN A 20 -2.92 32.60 9.35
N PHE A 21 -4.15 32.64 8.87
CA PHE A 21 -5.29 32.03 9.55
C PHE A 21 -5.16 30.49 9.64
N ALA A 22 -4.70 29.84 8.56
CA ALA A 22 -4.41 28.40 8.55
C ALA A 22 -3.35 28.00 9.60
N ARG A 23 -2.37 28.88 9.89
CA ARG A 23 -1.34 28.62 10.91
C ARG A 23 -1.83 28.90 12.33
N LEU A 24 -2.64 29.94 12.51
CA LEU A 24 -3.12 30.35 13.83
C LEU A 24 -4.23 29.43 14.33
N GLN A 25 -5.18 29.06 13.46
CA GLN A 25 -6.35 28.27 13.81
C GLN A 25 -6.65 27.23 12.73
N PRO A 26 -5.90 26.13 12.70
CA PRO A 26 -5.99 25.20 11.60
C PRO A 26 -7.35 24.47 11.52
N HIS A 27 -7.94 24.16 12.68
CA HIS A 27 -9.26 23.53 12.79
C HIS A 27 -10.38 24.41 12.22
N ALA A 28 -10.39 25.69 12.57
CA ALA A 28 -11.42 26.63 12.11
C ALA A 28 -11.28 26.92 10.61
N TYR A 29 -10.04 26.96 10.10
CA TYR A 29 -9.78 27.14 8.68
C TYR A 29 -10.34 25.99 7.83
N LEU A 30 -10.04 24.74 8.19
CA LEU A 30 -10.56 23.59 7.44
C LEU A 30 -12.09 23.53 7.50
N LEU A 31 -12.67 23.79 8.66
CA LEU A 31 -14.12 23.82 8.83
C LEU A 31 -14.79 24.89 7.97
N ALA A 32 -14.21 26.09 7.88
CA ALA A 32 -14.76 27.18 7.07
C ALA A 32 -14.82 26.81 5.57
N HIS A 33 -13.86 26.02 5.10
CA HIS A 33 -13.81 25.52 3.74
C HIS A 33 -14.79 24.35 3.50
N LEU A 34 -14.92 23.43 4.47
CA LEU A 34 -15.84 22.29 4.38
C LEU A 34 -17.32 22.68 4.54
N SER A 35 -17.61 23.69 5.36
CA SER A 35 -18.96 24.23 5.55
C SER A 35 -18.98 25.74 5.31
N PRO A 36 -18.96 26.20 4.04
CA PRO A 36 -19.03 27.63 3.74
C PRO A 36 -20.41 28.17 4.17
N PRO A 37 -20.48 29.42 4.68
CA PRO A 37 -21.75 30.03 5.05
C PRO A 37 -22.67 30.14 3.83
N ALA A 38 -23.97 29.90 4.03
CA ALA A 38 -24.98 29.88 2.96
C ALA A 38 -25.03 31.18 2.13
N ALA A 39 -24.61 32.30 2.71
CA ALA A 39 -24.48 33.59 2.04
C ALA A 39 -23.43 33.61 0.92
N SER A 40 -22.43 32.71 0.96
CA SER A 40 -21.28 32.74 0.05
C SER A 40 -21.48 31.98 -1.25
N ASN A 41 -22.55 31.18 -1.40
CA ASN A 41 -22.84 30.33 -2.57
C ASN A 41 -21.63 29.53 -3.12
N GLN A 42 -20.63 29.29 -2.27
CA GLN A 42 -19.43 28.54 -2.61
C GLN A 42 -19.66 27.04 -2.33
N PRO A 43 -19.18 26.14 -3.21
CA PRO A 43 -19.25 24.70 -2.95
C PRO A 43 -18.36 24.33 -1.76
N SER A 44 -18.76 23.29 -1.02
CA SER A 44 -17.97 22.69 0.07
C SER A 44 -16.72 22.02 -0.51
N LEU A 45 -15.63 22.77 -0.60
CA LEU A 45 -14.33 22.31 -1.11
C LEU A 45 -13.31 22.36 0.02
N ARG A 46 -12.36 21.43 0.01
CA ARG A 46 -11.23 21.42 0.94
C ARG A 46 -10.36 22.66 0.74
N ALA A 47 -9.46 22.93 1.68
CA ALA A 47 -8.49 24.03 1.58
C ALA A 47 -7.68 24.00 0.27
N ASN A 48 -7.50 22.81 -0.33
CA ASN A 48 -6.78 22.58 -1.58
C ASN A 48 -7.67 22.60 -2.84
N GLY A 49 -8.95 22.99 -2.70
CA GLY A 49 -9.91 23.06 -3.81
C GLY A 49 -10.48 21.72 -4.28
N ARG A 50 -10.12 20.61 -3.61
CA ARG A 50 -10.64 19.26 -3.90
C ARG A 50 -11.96 18.99 -3.19
N ALA A 51 -12.79 18.11 -3.74
CA ALA A 51 -13.96 17.57 -3.04
C ALA A 51 -13.53 16.59 -1.92
N ALA A 52 -14.45 16.28 -1.00
CA ALA A 52 -14.18 15.39 0.14
C ALA A 52 -13.69 14.00 -0.30
N SER A 53 -14.28 13.39 -1.33
CA SER A 53 -13.94 12.06 -1.84
C SER A 53 -12.92 12.06 -3.00
N GLN A 54 -12.36 13.22 -3.37
CA GLN A 54 -11.52 13.35 -4.56
C GLN A 54 -10.04 13.09 -4.25
N PHE A 55 -9.47 12.06 -4.90
CA PHE A 55 -8.04 11.74 -4.86
C PHE A 55 -7.19 12.73 -5.65
N ARG A 56 -5.89 12.83 -5.32
CA ARG A 56 -4.91 13.56 -6.12
C ARG A 56 -4.68 12.89 -7.47
N VAL A 57 -4.36 13.71 -8.47
CA VAL A 57 -3.93 13.20 -9.79
C VAL A 57 -2.69 12.35 -9.60
N THR A 58 -2.70 11.16 -10.20
CA THR A 58 -1.59 10.22 -10.14
C THR A 58 -0.95 9.98 -11.48
N SER A 59 0.37 9.93 -11.48
CA SER A 59 1.19 9.53 -12.62
C SER A 59 2.23 8.53 -12.14
N ALA A 60 2.37 7.42 -12.84
CA ALA A 60 3.41 6.43 -12.62
C ALA A 60 4.29 6.33 -13.86
N ASN A 61 5.57 5.99 -13.67
CA ASN A 61 6.48 5.62 -14.74
C ASN A 61 7.28 4.40 -14.25
N ALA A 62 7.11 3.26 -14.91
CA ALA A 62 7.89 2.06 -14.65
C ALA A 62 9.27 2.13 -15.33
N GLY A 63 10.25 1.37 -14.85
CA GLY A 63 11.58 1.24 -15.49
C GLY A 63 12.43 2.51 -15.49
N SER A 64 12.27 3.40 -14.50
CA SER A 64 12.98 4.68 -14.45
C SER A 64 14.46 4.58 -14.01
N LEU A 65 14.84 3.51 -13.31
CA LEU A 65 16.20 3.25 -12.83
C LEU A 65 16.82 2.08 -13.59
N THR A 66 18.06 2.23 -14.06
CA THR A 66 18.72 1.25 -14.94
C THR A 66 19.49 0.15 -14.21
N HIS A 67 19.87 0.36 -12.95
CA HIS A 67 20.70 -0.58 -12.17
C HIS A 67 19.89 -1.54 -11.28
N THR A 68 18.57 -1.50 -11.37
CA THR A 68 17.64 -2.28 -10.55
C THR A 68 16.91 -3.31 -11.41
N ASN A 69 16.56 -4.46 -10.84
CA ASN A 69 15.78 -5.50 -11.52
C ASN A 69 14.38 -5.02 -11.91
N GLY A 70 13.82 -4.08 -11.13
CA GLY A 70 12.59 -3.37 -11.43
C GLY A 70 12.61 -2.01 -10.76
N SER A 71 11.93 -1.02 -11.34
CA SER A 71 11.82 0.29 -10.71
C SER A 71 10.54 1.00 -11.11
N ALA A 72 10.14 1.97 -10.29
CA ALA A 72 9.07 2.87 -10.64
C ALA A 72 9.19 4.22 -9.94
N VAL A 73 8.72 5.27 -10.61
CA VAL A 73 8.54 6.60 -10.05
C VAL A 73 7.05 6.89 -10.06
N VAL A 74 6.47 7.12 -8.89
CA VAL A 74 5.05 7.46 -8.73
C VAL A 74 4.94 8.83 -8.11
N ARG A 75 4.08 9.66 -8.70
CA ARG A 75 3.73 10.98 -8.20
C ARG A 75 2.23 11.04 -7.97
N ILE A 76 1.85 11.37 -6.74
CA ILE A 76 0.48 11.56 -6.26
C ILE A 76 0.34 13.04 -5.85
N GLY A 77 -0.15 13.86 -6.77
CA GLY A 77 -0.16 15.32 -6.62
C GLY A 77 1.26 15.86 -6.44
N ASP A 78 1.56 16.37 -5.25
CA ASP A 78 2.88 16.89 -4.89
C ASP A 78 3.74 15.89 -4.09
N THR A 79 3.16 14.76 -3.68
CA THR A 79 3.91 13.66 -3.06
C THR A 79 4.55 12.83 -4.17
N ALA A 80 5.86 12.60 -4.10
CA ALA A 80 6.60 11.81 -5.09
C ALA A 80 7.43 10.74 -4.39
N ALA A 81 7.29 9.49 -4.85
CA ALA A 81 8.00 8.32 -4.35
C ALA A 81 8.69 7.59 -5.51
N VAL A 82 9.88 7.09 -5.25
CA VAL A 82 10.67 6.27 -6.16
C VAL A 82 10.91 4.94 -5.50
N CYS A 83 10.66 3.85 -6.21
CA CYS A 83 10.92 2.50 -5.75
C CYS A 83 11.91 1.81 -6.68
N GLY A 84 12.89 1.14 -6.10
CA GLY A 84 13.81 0.22 -6.77
C GLY A 84 13.71 -1.16 -6.16
N VAL A 85 13.67 -2.19 -7.00
CA VAL A 85 13.69 -3.59 -6.59
C VAL A 85 15.03 -4.18 -7.00
N ARG A 86 15.73 -4.77 -6.04
CA ARG A 86 16.98 -5.49 -6.25
C ARG A 86 16.82 -6.92 -5.77
N ALA A 87 17.25 -7.86 -6.61
CA ALA A 87 17.22 -9.28 -6.28
C ALA A 87 18.62 -9.76 -5.88
N GLU A 88 18.69 -10.52 -4.79
CA GLU A 88 19.88 -11.23 -4.34
C GLU A 88 19.55 -12.71 -4.16
N ILE A 89 20.56 -13.56 -4.14
CA ILE A 89 20.40 -15.01 -4.04
C ILE A 89 20.75 -15.44 -2.61
N LEU A 90 19.87 -16.21 -2.00
CA LEU A 90 20.06 -16.83 -0.69
C LEU A 90 20.15 -18.35 -0.88
N ASN A 91 21.31 -18.91 -0.56
CA ASN A 91 21.55 -20.35 -0.65
C ASN A 91 20.82 -21.07 0.48
N THR A 92 20.32 -22.28 0.21
CA THR A 92 19.64 -23.09 1.23
C THR A 92 20.58 -23.51 2.37
N GLU A 93 21.88 -23.57 2.11
CA GLU A 93 22.91 -23.88 3.12
C GLU A 93 23.07 -22.78 4.18
N ASP A 94 22.83 -21.52 3.80
CA ASP A 94 22.90 -20.38 4.71
C ASP A 94 21.63 -20.27 5.58
N ILE A 95 20.59 -21.03 5.27
CA ILE A 95 19.32 -21.06 5.99
C ILE A 95 19.41 -22.09 7.11
N ALA A 96 19.69 -21.63 8.32
CA ALA A 96 19.83 -22.49 9.51
C ALA A 96 18.60 -23.38 9.81
N SER A 97 17.40 -22.97 9.38
CA SER A 97 16.15 -23.72 9.58
C SER A 97 15.80 -24.69 8.44
N TRP A 98 16.53 -24.67 7.32
CA TRP A 98 16.17 -25.42 6.11
C TRP A 98 16.12 -26.93 6.33
N SER A 99 17.13 -27.49 7.00
CA SER A 99 17.22 -28.92 7.29
C SER A 99 16.13 -29.44 8.23
N VAL A 100 15.51 -28.57 9.04
CA VAL A 100 14.44 -28.93 9.98
C VAL A 100 13.08 -28.90 9.28
N SER A 101 12.85 -27.93 8.39
CA SER A 101 11.62 -27.81 7.61
C SER A 101 11.47 -28.95 6.59
N HIS A 102 12.57 -29.36 5.94
CA HIS A 102 12.58 -30.47 4.97
C HIS A 102 12.27 -31.83 5.63
N ALA A 103 12.74 -32.03 6.87
CA ALA A 103 12.49 -33.26 7.62
C ALA A 103 11.03 -33.42 8.10
N SER A 104 10.26 -32.33 8.19
CA SER A 104 8.82 -32.38 8.47
C SER A 104 7.96 -32.61 7.23
N ASP A 105 8.38 -32.15 6.06
CA ASP A 105 7.64 -32.36 4.80
C ASP A 105 7.76 -33.81 4.31
N GLU A 106 8.93 -34.44 4.44
CA GLU A 106 9.15 -35.85 4.08
C GLU A 106 8.25 -36.84 4.85
N GLN A 107 7.72 -36.47 6.02
CA GLN A 107 6.77 -37.31 6.76
C GLN A 107 5.32 -37.19 6.29
N THR A 108 5.00 -36.23 5.42
CA THR A 108 3.61 -35.98 4.96
C THR A 108 3.31 -36.47 3.55
N ASP A 109 4.33 -36.70 2.72
CA ASP A 109 4.14 -37.13 1.32
C ASP A 109 3.71 -38.60 1.16
N ASP A 110 3.99 -39.47 2.13
CA ASP A 110 3.63 -40.91 2.07
C ASP A 110 2.11 -41.21 2.18
N LYS A 111 1.24 -40.19 2.32
CA LYS A 111 -0.22 -40.37 2.41
C LYS A 111 -1.05 -39.58 1.40
N LYS A 112 -0.45 -38.87 0.44
CA LYS A 112 -1.18 -37.96 -0.45
C LYS A 112 -1.35 -38.49 -1.89
N SER A 113 -1.49 -39.80 -2.08
CA SER A 113 -2.08 -40.32 -3.32
C SER A 113 -3.60 -40.49 -3.16
N LYS A 114 -4.35 -39.75 -3.99
CA LYS A 114 -5.82 -39.72 -4.17
C LYS A 114 -6.62 -38.69 -3.36
N SER A 115 -6.57 -37.44 -3.81
CA SER A 115 -7.77 -36.60 -3.98
C SER A 115 -7.46 -35.41 -4.88
N GLU A 116 -7.66 -35.59 -6.18
CA GLU A 116 -7.71 -34.51 -7.18
C GLU A 116 -9.01 -33.73 -6.97
N GLU A 117 -8.98 -32.67 -6.16
CA GLU A 117 -9.91 -31.52 -6.14
C GLU A 117 -9.60 -30.68 -4.88
N GLY A 118 -8.50 -29.92 -4.89
CA GLY A 118 -8.11 -29.03 -3.78
C GLY A 118 -6.68 -28.49 -3.78
N ASP A 119 -5.99 -28.49 -4.93
CA ASP A 119 -4.53 -28.37 -5.00
C ASP A 119 -3.97 -26.95 -4.74
N THR A 120 -4.76 -25.91 -5.01
CA THR A 120 -4.31 -24.51 -4.88
C THR A 120 -4.09 -24.07 -3.43
N ASP A 121 -4.85 -24.65 -2.49
CA ASP A 121 -4.90 -24.19 -1.09
C ASP A 121 -3.78 -24.79 -0.20
N SER A 122 -3.09 -25.83 -0.71
CA SER A 122 -1.93 -26.46 -0.04
C SER A 122 -0.63 -25.74 -0.41
N GLN A 123 -0.40 -25.54 -1.71
CA GLN A 123 0.79 -24.84 -2.24
C GLN A 123 0.85 -23.38 -1.74
N ASP A 124 -0.30 -22.72 -1.61
CA ASP A 124 -0.41 -21.37 -1.06
C ASP A 124 -0.01 -21.24 0.41
N LYS A 125 -0.06 -22.32 1.18
CA LYS A 125 0.35 -22.33 2.60
C LYS A 125 1.85 -22.55 2.75
N GLU A 126 2.43 -23.42 1.93
CA GLU A 126 3.88 -23.64 1.85
C GLU A 126 4.60 -22.38 1.34
N ASP A 127 4.06 -21.74 0.30
CA ASP A 127 4.55 -20.46 -0.22
C ASP A 127 4.55 -19.37 0.85
N ARG A 128 3.48 -19.34 1.68
CA ARG A 128 3.37 -18.39 2.78
C ARG A 128 4.43 -18.65 3.84
N ALA A 129 4.61 -19.91 4.25
CA ALA A 129 5.61 -20.31 5.23
C ALA A 129 7.01 -19.93 4.73
N HIS A 130 7.36 -20.29 3.50
CA HIS A 130 8.67 -19.98 2.94
C HIS A 130 8.93 -18.47 2.81
N ILE A 131 7.98 -17.67 2.32
CA ILE A 131 8.21 -16.22 2.16
C ILE A 131 8.27 -15.51 3.53
N GLN A 132 7.42 -15.88 4.49
CA GLN A 132 7.37 -15.25 5.81
C GLN A 132 8.53 -15.71 6.71
N ASP A 133 8.83 -17.01 6.72
CA ASP A 133 9.85 -17.59 7.61
C ASP A 133 11.26 -17.26 7.10
N LEU A 134 11.46 -17.22 5.78
CA LEU A 134 12.76 -16.90 5.17
C LEU A 134 12.95 -15.39 4.91
N ASN A 135 11.95 -14.55 5.21
CA ASN A 135 11.97 -13.10 4.98
C ASN A 135 12.46 -12.72 3.57
N LEU A 136 11.95 -13.40 2.54
CA LEU A 136 12.40 -13.20 1.15
C LEU A 136 12.07 -11.81 0.60
N LEU A 137 11.18 -11.06 1.25
CA LEU A 137 10.80 -9.70 0.86
C LEU A 137 11.27 -8.73 1.94
N VAL A 138 12.14 -7.79 1.57
CA VAL A 138 12.70 -6.81 2.50
C VAL A 138 12.38 -5.40 1.99
N PRO A 139 11.23 -4.81 2.38
CA PRO A 139 10.90 -3.45 2.05
C PRO A 139 11.59 -2.48 3.03
N ASN A 140 12.18 -1.43 2.47
CA ASN A 140 12.82 -0.38 3.22
C ASN A 140 12.35 0.98 2.67
N LEU A 141 11.80 1.80 3.55
CA LEU A 141 11.34 3.14 3.20
C LEU A 141 12.27 4.19 3.81
N SER A 142 12.83 5.02 2.94
CA SER A 142 13.67 6.15 3.28
C SER A 142 12.97 7.48 3.00
N LEU A 143 13.05 8.39 3.96
CA LEU A 143 12.60 9.77 3.83
C LEU A 143 13.84 10.61 3.54
N SER A 144 14.00 11.03 2.29
CA SER A 144 15.21 11.73 1.85
C SER A 144 15.34 13.12 2.47
N THR A 145 16.53 13.70 2.45
CA THR A 145 16.72 15.08 2.89
C THR A 145 15.97 16.03 1.97
N GLY A 146 15.17 16.92 2.55
CA GLY A 146 14.36 17.88 1.78
C GLY A 146 12.96 17.39 1.37
N CYS A 147 12.54 16.17 1.71
CA CYS A 147 11.16 15.74 1.44
C CYS A 147 10.13 16.47 2.32
N ALA A 148 10.49 16.83 3.56
CA ALA A 148 9.76 17.76 4.40
C ALA A 148 10.77 18.56 5.26
N PRO A 149 10.41 19.78 5.71
CA PRO A 149 11.31 20.62 6.51
C PRO A 149 11.71 20.01 7.87
N GLY A 150 11.06 18.93 8.30
CA GLY A 150 11.38 18.22 9.55
C GLY A 150 12.46 17.14 9.45
N PHE A 151 12.95 16.80 8.25
CA PHE A 151 13.95 15.73 8.07
C PHE A 151 15.35 16.32 7.88
N THR A 152 16.20 16.16 8.91
CA THR A 152 17.60 16.59 8.86
C THR A 152 18.50 15.53 8.20
N PRO A 153 19.56 15.96 7.48
CA PRO A 153 20.56 15.04 6.94
C PRO A 153 21.27 14.26 8.05
N GLY A 154 21.44 12.96 7.84
CA GLY A 154 22.22 12.10 8.73
C GLY A 154 21.52 11.72 10.06
N ALA A 155 20.23 12.03 10.21
CA ALA A 155 19.45 11.51 11.32
C ALA A 155 19.25 9.99 11.18
N ALA A 156 19.16 9.30 12.32
CA ALA A 156 18.70 7.91 12.36
C ALA A 156 17.30 7.78 11.72
N PRO A 157 16.94 6.59 11.21
CA PRO A 157 15.63 6.38 10.59
C PRO A 157 14.51 6.82 11.55
N SER A 158 13.64 7.70 11.05
CA SER A 158 12.52 8.22 11.85
C SER A 158 11.53 7.11 12.22
N ALA A 159 10.79 7.31 13.31
CA ALA A 159 9.73 6.38 13.71
C ALA A 159 8.68 6.20 12.60
N LEU A 160 8.38 7.26 11.84
CA LEU A 160 7.46 7.20 10.70
C LEU A 160 8.01 6.31 9.57
N ALA A 161 9.30 6.45 9.24
CA ALA A 161 9.94 5.59 8.24
C ALA A 161 9.90 4.12 8.67
N GLN A 162 10.24 3.83 9.92
CA GLN A 162 10.20 2.47 10.47
C GLN A 162 8.78 1.88 10.49
N SER A 163 7.78 2.66 10.92
CA SER A 163 6.40 2.19 10.95
C SER A 163 5.86 1.94 9.54
N LEU A 164 6.19 2.79 8.57
CA LEU A 164 5.76 2.62 7.18
C LEU A 164 6.44 1.40 6.55
N SER A 165 7.74 1.19 6.74
CA SER A 165 8.44 -0.02 6.26
C SER A 165 7.78 -1.29 6.80
N HIS A 166 7.46 -1.31 8.10
CA HIS A 166 6.74 -2.44 8.70
C HIS A 166 5.32 -2.61 8.16
N GLN A 167 4.58 -1.52 7.93
CA GLN A 167 3.26 -1.58 7.31
C GLN A 167 3.32 -2.12 5.88
N LEU A 168 4.32 -1.72 5.08
CA LEU A 168 4.54 -2.25 3.73
C LEU A 168 4.86 -3.74 3.78
N LEU A 169 5.74 -4.18 4.69
CA LEU A 169 6.06 -5.60 4.89
C LEU A 169 4.82 -6.42 5.26
N SER A 170 4.06 -5.96 6.25
CA SER A 170 2.80 -6.60 6.67
C SER A 170 1.82 -6.70 5.51
N LEU A 171 1.73 -5.66 4.67
CA LEU A 171 0.82 -5.63 3.54
C LEU A 171 1.29 -6.59 2.43
N LEU A 172 2.58 -6.61 2.08
CA LEU A 172 3.17 -7.57 1.12
C LEU A 172 2.85 -9.02 1.52
N HIS A 173 3.03 -9.35 2.80
CA HIS A 173 2.73 -10.68 3.32
C HIS A 173 1.23 -11.00 3.32
N SER A 174 0.37 -10.02 3.62
CA SER A 174 -1.09 -10.24 3.61
C SER A 174 -1.67 -10.39 2.22
N THR A 175 -1.13 -9.65 1.24
CA THR A 175 -1.62 -9.61 -0.15
C THR A 175 -1.18 -10.80 -0.97
N ARG A 176 -0.10 -11.50 -0.59
CA ARG A 176 0.46 -12.63 -1.35
C ARG A 176 0.69 -12.27 -2.82
N LEU A 177 1.21 -11.06 -3.05
CA LEU A 177 1.46 -10.53 -4.38
C LEU A 177 2.45 -11.38 -5.18
N VAL A 178 3.53 -11.81 -4.52
CA VAL A 178 4.64 -12.53 -5.14
C VAL A 178 4.47 -14.03 -4.92
N GLN A 179 4.54 -14.81 -5.99
CA GLN A 179 4.50 -16.28 -5.92
C GLN A 179 5.87 -16.81 -5.48
N ALA A 180 5.91 -17.75 -4.54
CA ALA A 180 7.19 -18.29 -4.07
C ALA A 180 7.86 -19.12 -5.17
N ASP A 181 7.09 -19.72 -6.07
CA ASP A 181 7.59 -20.49 -7.22
C ASP A 181 8.47 -19.67 -8.17
N ASP A 182 8.25 -18.36 -8.27
CA ASP A 182 9.11 -17.47 -9.06
C ASP A 182 10.42 -17.13 -8.35
N LEU A 183 10.47 -17.29 -7.02
CA LEU A 183 11.65 -17.03 -6.20
C LEU A 183 12.50 -18.29 -5.98
N ARG A 184 11.95 -19.49 -6.20
CA ARG A 184 12.65 -20.77 -6.02
C ARG A 184 13.61 -21.02 -7.19
N ILE A 185 14.86 -21.33 -6.87
CA ILE A 185 15.86 -21.79 -7.82
C ILE A 185 15.95 -23.31 -7.71
N TRP A 186 15.44 -23.97 -8.75
CA TRP A 186 15.37 -25.42 -8.84
C TRP A 186 16.66 -25.99 -9.43
N TYR A 187 17.14 -27.07 -8.83
CA TYR A 187 18.11 -27.98 -9.42
C TYR A 187 17.40 -29.28 -9.76
N GLN A 188 17.50 -29.70 -11.02
CA GLN A 188 17.12 -31.05 -11.40
C GLN A 188 18.43 -31.79 -11.66
N PRO A 189 18.84 -32.72 -10.78
CA PRO A 189 20.06 -33.47 -11.00
C PRO A 189 19.95 -34.22 -12.34
N PRO A 190 21.01 -34.21 -13.16
CA PRO A 190 21.00 -34.93 -14.42
C PRO A 190 20.73 -36.41 -14.14
N ASN A 191 19.79 -37.00 -14.89
CA ASN A 191 19.44 -38.40 -14.74
C ASN A 191 20.58 -39.28 -15.27
N LEU A 192 21.56 -39.58 -14.39
CA LEU A 192 22.72 -40.42 -14.71
C LEU A 192 22.35 -41.84 -15.16
N GLU A 193 21.13 -42.31 -14.88
CA GLU A 193 20.65 -43.61 -15.35
C GLU A 193 20.33 -43.61 -16.86
N ALA A 194 19.93 -42.47 -17.41
CA ALA A 194 19.59 -42.35 -18.84
C ALA A 194 20.82 -42.24 -19.75
N GLU A 195 21.95 -41.72 -19.26
CA GLU A 195 23.20 -41.63 -20.04
C GLU A 195 24.10 -42.87 -19.91
N ALA A 196 23.96 -43.67 -18.85
CA ALA A 196 24.70 -44.93 -18.70
C ALA A 196 24.12 -46.07 -19.56
N LEU A 197 22.86 -45.97 -19.99
CA LEU A 197 22.17 -46.96 -20.84
C LEU A 197 22.10 -46.50 -22.31
N GLY A 198 23.24 -46.08 -22.85
CA GLY A 198 23.49 -46.23 -24.27
C GLY A 198 23.63 -47.72 -24.59
N GLU A 199 22.62 -48.30 -25.23
CA GLU A 199 22.51 -49.70 -25.69
C GLU A 199 21.82 -50.70 -24.73
N GLN A 200 20.50 -50.61 -24.57
CA GLN A 200 19.58 -51.71 -24.91
C GLN A 200 18.12 -51.29 -24.70
N MET A 201 17.33 -51.38 -25.77
CA MET A 201 15.87 -51.36 -25.69
C MET A 201 15.41 -52.59 -24.90
N ASP A 202 14.72 -52.38 -23.78
CA ASP A 202 13.69 -53.31 -23.33
C ASP A 202 12.43 -52.52 -22.96
N VAL A 203 11.35 -52.88 -23.62
CA VAL A 203 9.99 -52.37 -23.44
C VAL A 203 9.43 -53.15 -22.26
N ASP A 204 9.31 -52.52 -21.08
CA ASP A 204 8.35 -52.80 -20.00
C ASP A 204 8.89 -52.32 -18.63
N SER A 205 8.85 -51.00 -18.39
CA SER A 205 8.89 -50.39 -17.05
C SER A 205 8.29 -48.98 -17.14
N GLU A 206 6.95 -48.91 -17.10
CA GLU A 206 6.25 -47.66 -16.82
C GLU A 206 6.47 -47.30 -15.34
N GLU A 207 6.70 -46.00 -15.06
CA GLU A 207 7.06 -45.37 -13.77
C GLU A 207 8.55 -45.27 -13.39
N SER A 208 9.41 -44.79 -14.29
CA SER A 208 10.64 -44.08 -13.89
C SER A 208 10.28 -42.68 -13.41
N GLY A 209 10.15 -42.50 -12.09
CA GLY A 209 9.96 -41.19 -11.46
C GLY A 209 11.09 -40.24 -11.88
N ASN A 210 10.74 -39.09 -12.45
CA ASN A 210 11.72 -38.01 -12.62
C ASN A 210 12.39 -37.74 -11.27
N PRO A 211 13.74 -37.55 -11.22
CA PRO A 211 14.39 -37.21 -9.97
C PRO A 211 13.74 -35.95 -9.39
N ALA A 212 13.38 -36.01 -8.10
CA ALA A 212 12.73 -34.92 -7.40
C ALA A 212 13.57 -33.64 -7.56
N ARG A 213 12.94 -32.56 -8.01
CA ARG A 213 13.61 -31.28 -8.17
C ARG A 213 13.94 -30.76 -6.77
N GLU A 214 15.22 -30.53 -6.50
CA GLU A 214 15.66 -29.98 -5.23
C GLU A 214 15.70 -28.45 -5.32
N ILE A 215 15.26 -27.78 -4.26
CA ILE A 215 15.43 -26.33 -4.12
C ILE A 215 16.83 -26.11 -3.52
N LYS A 216 17.69 -25.38 -4.24
CA LYS A 216 19.05 -25.05 -3.77
C LYS A 216 19.18 -23.59 -3.29
N ALA A 217 18.28 -22.72 -3.72
CA ALA A 217 18.30 -21.32 -3.32
C ALA A 217 16.98 -20.60 -3.55
N PHE A 218 16.88 -19.42 -2.94
CA PHE A 218 15.78 -18.49 -3.09
C PHE A 218 16.26 -17.12 -3.53
N TRP A 219 15.46 -16.44 -4.34
CA TRP A 219 15.59 -15.01 -4.59
C TRP A 219 15.04 -14.21 -3.42
N VAL A 220 15.88 -13.33 -2.87
CA VAL A 220 15.51 -12.31 -1.89
C VAL A 220 15.34 -10.99 -2.62
N LEU A 221 14.16 -10.37 -2.49
CA LEU A 221 13.85 -9.08 -3.09
C LEU A 221 13.96 -7.97 -2.06
N TYR A 222 14.97 -7.11 -2.24
CA TYR A 222 15.09 -5.85 -1.53
C TYR A 222 14.30 -4.78 -2.28
N ILE A 223 13.33 -4.19 -1.58
CA ILE A 223 12.42 -3.18 -2.14
C ILE A 223 12.73 -1.86 -1.44
N ASP A 224 13.56 -1.04 -2.08
CA ASP A 224 13.94 0.26 -1.55
C ASP A 224 13.01 1.36 -2.10
N VAL A 225 12.26 1.98 -1.20
CA VAL A 225 11.39 3.12 -1.48
C VAL A 225 12.03 4.39 -0.93
N MET A 226 12.18 5.41 -1.77
CA MET A 226 12.61 6.75 -1.39
C MET A 226 11.50 7.76 -1.67
N ILE A 227 11.06 8.47 -0.64
CA ILE A 227 10.15 9.61 -0.80
C ILE A 227 10.97 10.87 -1.08
N ILE A 228 10.74 11.48 -2.26
CA ILE A 228 11.41 12.70 -2.70
C ILE A 228 10.69 13.93 -2.15
N SER A 229 9.36 13.95 -2.23
CA SER A 229 8.53 15.08 -1.79
C SER A 229 7.37 14.53 -0.97
N LEU A 230 7.17 15.09 0.24
CA LEU A 230 6.12 14.67 1.15
C LEU A 230 5.08 15.78 1.32
N ALA A 231 3.96 15.66 0.60
CA ALA A 231 2.81 16.57 0.71
C ALA A 231 1.58 15.92 1.41
N GLY A 232 1.81 14.85 2.17
CA GLY A 232 0.78 14.06 2.85
C GLY A 232 0.51 12.71 2.20
N ASN A 233 0.02 11.77 3.01
CA ASN A 233 -0.24 10.38 2.65
C ASN A 233 0.99 9.66 2.02
N PRO A 234 2.10 9.53 2.77
CA PRO A 234 3.29 8.82 2.29
C PRO A 234 3.02 7.34 1.99
N PHE A 235 2.10 6.71 2.73
CA PHE A 235 1.83 5.28 2.64
C PHE A 235 1.27 4.88 1.29
N ASP A 236 0.22 5.56 0.80
CA ASP A 236 -0.39 5.21 -0.49
C ASP A 236 0.58 5.46 -1.65
N ALA A 237 1.38 6.53 -1.59
CA ALA A 237 2.39 6.83 -2.60
C ALA A 237 3.52 5.79 -2.61
N ALA A 238 4.00 5.38 -1.42
CA ALA A 238 4.99 4.33 -1.29
C ALA A 238 4.44 3.00 -1.82
N TRP A 239 3.24 2.60 -1.39
CA TRP A 239 2.62 1.35 -1.83
C TRP A 239 2.38 1.31 -3.34
N ALA A 240 1.86 2.38 -3.93
CA ALA A 240 1.68 2.48 -5.38
C ALA A 240 3.02 2.35 -6.14
N SER A 241 4.11 2.92 -5.59
CA SER A 241 5.44 2.79 -6.17
C SER A 241 6.00 1.36 -6.09
N VAL A 242 5.74 0.66 -4.98
CA VAL A 242 6.12 -0.76 -4.81
C VAL A 242 5.40 -1.64 -5.82
N LEU A 243 4.08 -1.47 -5.98
CA LEU A 243 3.31 -2.24 -6.97
C LEU A 243 3.81 -2.01 -8.39
N ALA A 244 4.04 -0.75 -8.76
CA ALA A 244 4.53 -0.39 -10.08
C ALA A 244 5.93 -0.99 -10.33
N ALA A 245 6.82 -0.94 -9.33
CA ALA A 245 8.17 -1.48 -9.45
C ALA A 245 8.18 -3.01 -9.52
N LEU A 246 7.39 -3.69 -8.67
CA LEU A 246 7.27 -5.15 -8.68
C LEU A 246 6.72 -5.68 -10.01
N ARG A 247 5.85 -4.91 -10.69
CA ARG A 247 5.28 -5.27 -11.99
C ARG A 247 6.29 -5.14 -13.14
N ASP A 248 7.29 -4.28 -12.96
CA ASP A 248 8.41 -4.11 -13.89
C ASP A 248 9.56 -5.10 -13.62
N THR A 249 9.64 -5.67 -12.41
CA THR A 249 10.73 -6.55 -11.98
C THR A 249 10.93 -7.74 -12.91
N LYS A 250 12.18 -7.86 -13.41
CA LYS A 250 12.68 -9.00 -14.18
C LYS A 250 13.84 -9.65 -13.44
N LEU A 251 13.71 -10.94 -13.21
CA LEU A 251 14.74 -11.76 -12.59
C LEU A 251 15.51 -12.51 -13.68
N PRO A 252 16.85 -12.49 -13.68
CA PRO A 252 17.63 -13.30 -14.60
C PRO A 252 17.38 -14.79 -14.30
N LYS A 253 17.51 -15.64 -15.33
CA LYS A 253 17.43 -17.08 -15.15
C LYS A 253 18.64 -17.53 -14.32
N ALA A 254 18.38 -18.12 -13.16
CA ALA A 254 19.39 -18.73 -12.32
C ALA A 254 19.22 -20.26 -12.28
N TRP A 255 20.34 -20.99 -12.28
CA TRP A 255 20.37 -22.44 -12.11
C TRP A 255 21.56 -22.83 -11.23
N TRP A 256 21.45 -23.99 -10.59
CA TRP A 256 22.54 -24.60 -9.85
C TRP A 256 23.51 -25.29 -10.80
N ASP A 257 24.80 -25.02 -10.65
CA ASP A 257 25.87 -25.74 -11.31
C ASP A 257 26.52 -26.73 -10.34
N ASP A 258 26.47 -28.02 -10.69
CA ASP A 258 27.00 -29.11 -9.87
C ASP A 258 28.53 -29.07 -9.79
N ASP A 259 29.19 -28.69 -10.89
CA ASP A 259 30.65 -28.72 -11.01
C ASP A 259 31.33 -27.67 -10.12
N ASN A 260 30.71 -26.50 -9.98
CA ASN A 260 31.24 -25.37 -9.24
C ASN A 260 30.57 -25.18 -7.88
N GLU A 261 29.59 -26.02 -7.51
CA GLU A 261 28.76 -25.90 -6.30
C GLU A 261 28.25 -24.45 -6.08
N THR A 262 27.90 -23.76 -7.16
CA THR A 262 27.48 -22.35 -7.14
C THR A 262 26.32 -22.10 -8.08
N ILE A 263 25.60 -21.02 -7.82
CA ILE A 263 24.46 -20.61 -8.65
C ILE A 263 24.95 -19.68 -9.72
N LEU A 264 24.68 -20.04 -10.97
CA LEU A 264 24.99 -19.24 -12.13
C LEU A 264 23.73 -18.50 -12.59
N CYS A 265 23.93 -17.24 -12.97
CA CYS A 265 22.90 -16.40 -13.57
C CYS A 265 23.21 -16.22 -15.06
N SER A 266 22.19 -16.30 -15.90
CA SER A 266 22.30 -15.89 -17.30
C SER A 266 22.46 -14.37 -17.35
N ASP A 267 23.45 -13.90 -18.11
CA ASP A 267 23.64 -12.48 -18.43
C ASP A 267 22.70 -12.00 -19.55
N ASP A 268 22.00 -12.91 -20.22
CA ASP A 268 21.12 -12.59 -21.34
C ASP A 268 19.76 -12.04 -20.88
N ILE A 269 19.42 -10.84 -21.34
CA ILE A 269 18.15 -10.16 -21.04
C ILE A 269 16.94 -10.96 -21.55
N ALA A 270 17.12 -11.78 -22.59
CA ALA A 270 16.07 -12.60 -23.18
C ALA A 270 15.61 -13.74 -22.26
N ASP A 271 16.50 -14.23 -21.40
CA ASP A 271 16.21 -15.29 -20.42
C ASP A 271 15.58 -14.74 -19.13
N ALA A 272 15.50 -13.42 -18.99
CA ALA A 272 14.97 -12.79 -17.80
C ALA A 272 13.44 -13.01 -17.70
N LYS A 273 13.01 -13.62 -16.60
CA LYS A 273 11.60 -13.88 -16.31
C LYS A 273 10.99 -12.69 -15.57
N LYS A 274 9.85 -12.20 -16.06
CA LYS A 274 9.04 -11.23 -15.31
C LYS A 274 8.35 -11.91 -14.13
N LEU A 275 8.30 -11.22 -13.00
CA LEU A 275 7.60 -11.69 -11.81
C LEU A 275 6.10 -11.81 -12.06
N SER A 276 5.50 -12.96 -11.72
CA SER A 276 4.05 -13.15 -11.82
C SER A 276 3.37 -12.64 -10.56
N LEU A 277 2.67 -11.51 -10.68
CA LEU A 277 1.95 -10.91 -9.55
C LEU A 277 0.51 -11.41 -9.48
N ARG A 278 0.06 -11.75 -8.27
CA ARG A 278 -1.34 -12.06 -7.97
C ARG A 278 -2.11 -10.76 -7.71
N GLY A 279 -3.03 -10.41 -8.60
CA GLY A 279 -3.93 -9.27 -8.41
C GLY A 279 -3.26 -7.90 -8.45
N LEU A 280 -4.00 -6.86 -8.05
CA LEU A 280 -3.55 -5.47 -7.97
C LEU A 280 -4.11 -4.81 -6.70
N PRO A 281 -3.62 -5.15 -5.51
CA PRO A 281 -4.10 -4.56 -4.25
C PRO A 281 -3.73 -3.09 -4.17
N ILE A 282 -4.71 -2.18 -4.23
CA ILE A 282 -4.48 -0.74 -4.18
C ILE A 282 -4.92 -0.19 -2.82
N ALA A 283 -4.00 0.50 -2.15
CA ALA A 283 -4.25 1.17 -0.89
C ALA A 283 -4.94 2.52 -1.11
N SER A 284 -5.90 2.84 -0.26
CA SER A 284 -6.57 4.13 -0.19
C SER A 284 -6.72 4.56 1.26
N SER A 285 -6.11 5.68 1.60
CA SER A 285 -6.14 6.27 2.92
C SER A 285 -7.19 7.37 3.03
N PHE A 286 -7.87 7.40 4.17
CA PHE A 286 -8.97 8.29 4.52
C PHE A 286 -8.76 8.87 5.91
N CYS A 287 -9.24 10.09 6.15
CA CYS A 287 -9.30 10.68 7.48
C CYS A 287 -10.70 11.18 7.80
N SER A 288 -11.07 11.13 9.08
CA SER A 288 -12.31 11.76 9.55
C SER A 288 -11.98 13.11 10.20
N PHE A 289 -12.81 14.10 9.89
CA PHE A 289 -12.75 15.43 10.49
C PHE A 289 -14.07 15.73 11.20
N GLU A 290 -13.98 15.98 12.51
CA GLU A 290 -15.12 16.30 13.37
C GLU A 290 -15.27 17.81 13.56
N ALA A 291 -16.49 18.34 13.40
CA ALA A 291 -16.79 19.76 13.61
C ALA A 291 -16.73 20.20 15.08
N ASP A 292 -16.95 19.29 16.04
CA ASP A 292 -17.25 19.64 17.43
C ASP A 292 -16.02 20.18 18.19
N ALA A 293 -14.80 19.79 17.78
CA ALA A 293 -13.55 20.36 18.29
C ALA A 293 -13.42 21.88 18.01
N ALA A 294 -14.15 22.40 17.02
CA ALA A 294 -14.18 23.82 16.64
C ALA A 294 -15.47 24.55 17.07
N ALA A 295 -16.38 23.89 17.80
CA ALA A 295 -17.68 24.43 18.17
C ALA A 295 -17.60 25.73 19.00
N GLY A 296 -16.52 25.92 19.77
CA GLY A 296 -16.29 27.15 20.53
C GLY A 296 -16.02 28.38 19.67
N TRP A 297 -15.58 28.21 18.42
CA TRP A 297 -15.13 29.31 17.56
C TRP A 297 -16.08 29.61 16.38
N ARG A 298 -16.97 28.66 16.04
CA ARG A 298 -18.07 28.88 15.07
C ARG A 298 -18.93 30.10 15.44
N SER A 299 -19.15 30.33 16.73
CA SER A 299 -19.91 31.47 17.25
C SER A 299 -19.25 32.84 17.00
N VAL A 300 -17.95 32.86 16.73
CA VAL A 300 -17.16 34.09 16.55
C VAL A 300 -16.97 34.43 15.06
N ILE A 301 -16.92 33.43 14.17
CA ILE A 301 -16.61 33.61 12.74
C ILE A 301 -17.86 33.83 11.87
N ILE A 302 -19.01 33.26 12.24
CA ILE A 302 -20.23 33.33 11.42
C ILE A 302 -21.28 34.20 12.15
N PRO A 303 -21.53 35.44 11.70
CA PRO A 303 -22.55 36.32 12.30
C PRO A 303 -23.98 35.76 12.23
N ASP A 304 -24.26 34.85 11.30
CA ASP A 304 -25.57 34.17 11.14
C ASP A 304 -25.68 32.85 11.94
N ALA A 305 -24.73 32.57 12.84
CA ALA A 305 -24.74 31.34 13.64
C ALA A 305 -25.93 31.24 14.61
N GLU A 306 -26.70 32.31 14.85
CA GLU A 306 -27.87 32.23 15.75
C GLU A 306 -29.07 31.48 15.14
N GLU A 307 -29.30 31.60 13.83
CA GLU A 307 -30.37 30.86 13.15
C GLU A 307 -29.98 29.39 12.90
N GLN A 308 -28.70 29.14 12.62
CA GLN A 308 -28.16 27.78 12.49
C GLN A 308 -28.03 27.07 13.84
N LYS A 309 -27.78 27.78 14.96
CA LYS A 309 -27.83 27.21 16.33
C LYS A 309 -29.16 26.52 16.63
N ALA A 310 -30.28 27.03 16.12
CA ALA A 310 -31.60 26.41 16.34
C ALA A 310 -31.78 25.10 15.55
N GLN A 311 -31.14 24.97 14.38
CA GLN A 311 -31.10 23.75 13.58
C GLN A 311 -30.05 22.76 14.11
N GLU A 312 -28.89 23.25 14.53
CA GLU A 312 -27.80 22.49 15.15
C GLU A 312 -28.17 21.97 16.55
N GLN A 313 -28.95 22.71 17.34
CA GLN A 313 -29.49 22.20 18.61
C GLN A 313 -30.54 21.10 18.41
N LYS A 314 -31.27 21.11 17.27
CA LYS A 314 -32.13 19.99 16.87
C LYS A 314 -31.32 18.78 16.40
N GLN A 315 -30.20 18.99 15.70
CA GLN A 315 -29.28 17.91 15.28
C GLN A 315 -28.43 17.35 16.45
N LYS A 316 -28.00 18.17 17.41
CA LYS A 316 -27.36 17.74 18.67
C LYS A 316 -28.33 16.95 19.56
N LYS A 317 -29.64 17.26 19.54
CA LYS A 317 -30.67 16.42 20.17
C LYS A 317 -30.91 15.08 19.46
N GLN A 318 -30.42 14.91 18.22
CA GLN A 318 -30.48 13.67 17.44
C GLN A 318 -29.13 12.92 17.38
N GLY A 319 -28.09 13.38 18.10
CA GLY A 319 -26.80 12.68 18.18
C GLY A 319 -25.92 12.77 16.93
N MET A 320 -26.28 13.60 15.94
CA MET A 320 -25.55 13.67 14.68
C MET A 320 -24.48 14.78 14.77
N GLN A 321 -23.28 14.40 15.22
CA GLN A 321 -22.09 15.25 15.10
C GLN A 321 -21.78 15.45 13.61
N GLN A 322 -21.58 16.70 13.17
CA GLN A 322 -21.19 16.95 11.78
C GLN A 322 -19.76 16.48 11.56
N ARG A 323 -19.62 15.49 10.67
CA ARG A 323 -18.37 14.83 10.33
C ARG A 323 -18.17 14.86 8.82
N TRP A 324 -16.92 14.97 8.40
CA TRP A 324 -16.52 14.80 7.01
C TRP A 324 -15.48 13.70 6.93
N VAL A 325 -15.67 12.81 5.95
CA VAL A 325 -14.66 11.80 5.61
C VAL A 325 -13.93 12.30 4.38
N LEU A 326 -12.62 12.50 4.51
CA LEU A 326 -11.75 13.01 3.46
C LEU A 326 -10.92 11.86 2.89
N ALA A 327 -11.01 11.66 1.59
CA ALA A 327 -10.15 10.74 0.85
C ALA A 327 -8.81 11.40 0.54
N ASP A 328 -7.73 10.63 0.68
CA ASP A 328 -6.37 11.05 0.39
C ASP A 328 -5.99 12.38 1.07
N PRO A 329 -5.83 12.34 2.42
CA PRO A 329 -5.55 13.53 3.20
C PRO A 329 -4.18 14.12 2.86
N ASP A 330 -4.11 15.45 2.87
CA ASP A 330 -2.83 16.15 2.76
C ASP A 330 -2.19 16.33 4.14
N GLY A 331 -0.90 16.66 4.20
CA GLY A 331 -0.16 16.72 5.47
C GLY A 331 -0.76 17.68 6.50
N TYR A 332 -1.48 18.71 6.04
CA TYR A 332 -2.21 19.63 6.89
C TYR A 332 -3.44 18.99 7.56
N GLU A 333 -4.23 18.23 6.80
CA GLU A 333 -5.43 17.54 7.30
C GLU A 333 -5.05 16.34 8.16
N GLU A 334 -3.97 15.65 7.78
CA GLU A 334 -3.40 14.55 8.55
C GLU A 334 -3.05 15.01 9.97
N GLY A 335 -2.39 16.15 10.13
CA GLY A 335 -2.07 16.70 11.45
C GLY A 335 -3.28 17.11 12.30
N LEU A 336 -4.44 17.29 11.66
CA LEU A 336 -5.69 17.74 12.29
C LEU A 336 -6.61 16.59 12.67
N SER A 337 -6.65 15.55 11.83
CA SER A 337 -7.49 14.37 12.03
C SER A 337 -6.99 13.52 13.18
N GLN A 338 -7.91 13.12 14.06
CA GLN A 338 -7.63 12.17 15.15
C GLN A 338 -7.87 10.71 14.75
N GLU A 339 -8.53 10.50 13.61
CA GLU A 339 -8.89 9.17 13.12
C GLU A 339 -8.55 9.05 11.64
N ARG A 340 -7.93 7.93 11.31
CA ARG A 340 -7.49 7.57 9.96
C ARG A 340 -7.92 6.15 9.65
N ALA A 341 -8.36 5.91 8.44
CA ALA A 341 -8.66 4.59 7.94
C ALA A 341 -7.85 4.32 6.67
N CYS A 342 -7.31 3.12 6.54
CA CYS A 342 -6.67 2.66 5.32
C CYS A 342 -7.41 1.42 4.84
N VAL A 343 -7.86 1.44 3.59
CA VAL A 343 -8.54 0.33 2.94
C VAL A 343 -7.70 -0.11 1.75
N VAL A 344 -7.39 -1.40 1.69
CA VAL A 344 -6.68 -2.02 0.58
C VAL A 344 -7.68 -2.92 -0.14
N VAL A 345 -7.96 -2.57 -1.39
CA VAL A 345 -8.91 -3.29 -2.23
C VAL A 345 -8.19 -3.94 -3.39
N ASP A 346 -8.59 -5.15 -3.73
CA ASP A 346 -8.21 -5.83 -4.95
C ASP A 346 -9.48 -6.21 -5.72
N LYS A 347 -9.44 -6.17 -7.04
CA LYS A 347 -10.55 -6.71 -7.86
C LYS A 347 -10.01 -7.90 -8.63
N GLU A 348 -10.65 -9.04 -8.39
CA GLU A 348 -10.36 -10.26 -9.12
C GLU A 348 -10.74 -10.07 -10.59
N ASN A 349 -9.85 -10.46 -11.51
CA ASN A 349 -10.08 -10.33 -12.95
C ASN A 349 -11.12 -11.34 -13.48
N ASP A 350 -11.63 -12.24 -12.64
CA ASP A 350 -12.45 -13.38 -13.07
C ASP A 350 -13.93 -13.02 -13.18
N GLY A 351 -14.28 -12.25 -14.22
CA GLY A 351 -15.63 -12.12 -14.81
C GLY A 351 -16.73 -11.43 -13.98
N LYS A 352 -16.59 -11.36 -12.65
CA LYS A 352 -17.42 -10.59 -11.73
C LYS A 352 -16.48 -9.65 -11.01
N ALA A 353 -16.58 -8.35 -11.28
CA ALA A 353 -15.81 -7.30 -10.62
C ALA A 353 -16.18 -7.18 -9.13
N LYS A 354 -15.96 -8.24 -8.36
CA LYS A 354 -16.19 -8.30 -6.93
C LYS A 354 -14.96 -7.68 -6.28
N THR A 355 -15.17 -6.55 -5.63
CA THR A 355 -14.13 -5.92 -4.82
C THR A 355 -13.86 -6.81 -3.60
N VAL A 356 -12.64 -7.32 -3.52
CA VAL A 356 -12.12 -8.06 -2.37
C VAL A 356 -11.36 -7.08 -1.49
N ILE A 357 -11.76 -7.01 -0.22
CA ILE A 357 -11.03 -6.21 0.77
C ILE A 357 -9.89 -7.08 1.28
N VAL A 358 -8.66 -6.72 0.95
CA VAL A 358 -7.48 -7.47 1.37
C VAL A 358 -7.10 -7.09 2.80
N LYS A 359 -7.14 -5.79 3.09
CA LYS A 359 -6.78 -5.24 4.40
C LYS A 359 -7.62 -4.01 4.69
N MET A 360 -8.07 -3.88 5.93
CA MET A 360 -8.76 -2.70 6.40
C MET A 360 -8.24 -2.36 7.79
N GLU A 361 -7.63 -1.20 7.93
CA GLU A 361 -7.13 -0.69 9.20
C GLU A 361 -7.86 0.60 9.55
N LYS A 362 -8.31 0.69 10.80
CA LYS A 362 -8.85 1.91 11.39
C LYS A 362 -7.99 2.26 12.60
N HIS A 363 -7.43 3.45 12.58
CA HIS A 363 -6.56 3.99 13.63
C HIS A 363 -7.23 5.21 14.24
N GLY A 364 -7.37 5.22 15.57
CA GLY A 364 -7.84 6.39 16.31
C GLY A 364 -9.30 6.30 16.78
N GLY A 365 -9.97 7.45 16.75
CA GLY A 365 -11.26 7.74 17.39
C GLY A 365 -12.48 6.91 16.96
N TRP A 366 -13.67 7.36 17.36
CA TRP A 366 -14.93 6.62 17.22
C TRP A 366 -15.84 7.19 16.13
N ALA A 367 -15.34 8.04 15.24
CA ALA A 367 -16.18 8.81 14.33
C ALA A 367 -16.62 8.04 13.07
N LEU A 368 -15.82 7.09 12.57
CA LEU A 368 -16.18 6.28 11.39
C LEU A 368 -17.13 5.13 11.76
N ASP A 369 -18.34 5.16 11.18
CA ASP A 369 -19.35 4.10 11.31
C ASP A 369 -19.22 3.02 10.21
N GLY A 370 -19.89 1.88 10.41
CA GLY A 370 -19.89 0.79 9.43
C GLY A 370 -20.44 1.17 8.05
N ASP A 371 -21.43 2.07 7.99
CA ASP A 371 -21.95 2.56 6.71
C ASP A 371 -20.97 3.50 5.99
N ASP A 372 -20.20 4.28 6.74
CA ASP A 372 -19.12 5.10 6.16
C ASP A 372 -18.05 4.20 5.57
N MET A 373 -17.67 3.12 6.27
CA MET A 373 -16.67 2.17 5.76
C MET A 373 -17.12 1.49 4.46
N ARG A 374 -18.42 1.22 4.28
CA ARG A 374 -18.95 0.70 3.00
C ARG A 374 -18.77 1.71 1.87
N GLN A 375 -19.10 2.98 2.13
CA GLN A 375 -18.87 4.05 1.16
C GLN A 375 -17.38 4.21 0.82
N LEU A 376 -16.49 4.05 1.81
CA LEU A 376 -15.04 4.09 1.60
C LEU A 376 -14.57 2.96 0.69
N VAL A 377 -15.13 1.76 0.82
CA VAL A 377 -14.84 0.63 -0.07
C VAL A 377 -15.29 0.94 -1.50
N ASP A 378 -16.47 1.53 -1.69
CA ASP A 378 -16.97 1.90 -3.03
C ASP A 378 -16.08 2.95 -3.70
N VAL A 379 -15.66 3.97 -2.94
CA VAL A 379 -14.72 5.01 -3.39
C VAL A 379 -13.35 4.40 -3.72
N SER A 380 -12.87 3.46 -2.89
CA SER A 380 -11.62 2.73 -3.14
C SER A 380 -11.72 1.86 -4.39
N ALA A 381 -12.88 1.27 -4.66
CA ALA A 381 -13.10 0.45 -5.85
C ALA A 381 -13.06 1.28 -7.15
N GLN A 382 -13.55 2.52 -7.11
CA GLN A 382 -13.41 3.47 -8.23
C GLN A 382 -11.94 3.86 -8.42
N ARG A 383 -11.25 4.12 -7.31
CA ARG A 383 -9.82 4.45 -7.31
C ARG A 383 -8.96 3.33 -7.89
N TRP A 384 -9.34 2.08 -7.63
CA TRP A 384 -8.69 0.91 -8.20
C TRP A 384 -8.71 0.91 -9.73
N ASP A 385 -9.86 1.25 -10.33
CA ASP A 385 -10.00 1.28 -11.80
C ASP A 385 -9.13 2.39 -12.43
N GLU A 386 -9.04 3.54 -11.78
CA GLU A 386 -8.17 4.65 -12.22
C GLU A 386 -6.70 4.25 -12.19
N MET A 387 -6.25 3.68 -11.07
CA MET A 387 -4.85 3.31 -10.89
C MET A 387 -4.45 2.15 -11.81
N LYS A 388 -5.34 1.16 -12.00
CA LYS A 388 -5.10 0.08 -12.98
C LYS A 388 -4.86 0.64 -14.38
N ARG A 389 -5.68 1.60 -14.82
CA ARG A 389 -5.48 2.27 -16.13
C ARG A 389 -4.14 2.99 -16.23
N ILE A 390 -3.71 3.64 -15.15
CA ILE A 390 -2.41 4.35 -15.11
C ILE A 390 -1.25 3.35 -15.17
N LEU A 391 -1.34 2.26 -14.39
CA LEU A 391 -0.31 1.22 -14.35
C LEU A 391 -0.25 0.38 -15.63
N ASP A 392 -1.35 0.24 -16.36
CA ASP A 392 -1.38 -0.44 -17.67
C ASP A 392 -0.83 0.44 -18.81
N GLN A 393 -0.74 1.76 -18.60
CA GLN A 393 -0.15 2.70 -19.55
C GLN A 393 1.36 2.88 -19.37
N CYS A 394 1.91 2.35 -18.28
CA CYS A 394 3.34 2.27 -17.99
C CYS A 394 3.93 1.00 -18.61
#